data_AF-A0A4Y3HRS7-F1
#
_entry.id   AF-A0A4Y3HRS7-F1
#
_cell.length_a   1.000
_cell.length_b   1.000
_cell.length_c   1.000
_cell.angle_alpha   90.00
_cell.angle_beta   90.00
_cell.angle_gamma   90.00
#
_symmetry.space_group_name_H-M   'P 1'
#
loop_
_entity.id
_entity.type
_entity.pdbx_description
1 polymer ?
#
loop_
_entity_poly.entity_id
_entity_poly.type
_entity_poly.pdbx_seq_one_letter_code
_entity_poly.pdbx_strand_id
1 'polypeptide(L)'
;MANTNYDRTIAFAGICQAVALVQQVAKDGHCNSAAFETSVAAIINTNPADTISVFGNERDLKIGLECLSRGIDSSATGNELTRYVISLMALERKLSQRRDSMAQLGDRLQQIERQTEHFDLFEEQMISNLASVYLDVVSPIGPRIQVTGNPAMLQQTSVQSKVRALLLSGIRSAVLWRQVGGKRRHLIFGRKKMIEQAEILLARI
;
A
#
# COMPACT_ATOMS: atom_id res chain seq x y z
N MET A 1 -9.81 -10.51 13.18
CA MET A 1 -8.80 -11.08 12.26
C MET A 1 -7.91 -12.07 13.01
N ALA A 2 -7.56 -13.18 12.37
CA ALA A 2 -6.58 -14.10 12.91
C ALA A 2 -5.15 -13.54 12.76
N ASN A 3 -4.23 -13.96 13.62
CA ASN A 3 -2.83 -13.49 13.63
C ASN A 3 -1.89 -14.52 12.99
N THR A 4 -2.30 -15.09 11.84
CA THR A 4 -1.58 -16.19 11.19
C THR A 4 -0.42 -15.72 10.32
N ASN A 5 0.41 -16.67 9.84
CA ASN A 5 1.43 -16.35 8.82
C ASN A 5 0.76 -15.90 7.51
N TYR A 6 -0.35 -16.54 7.14
CA TYR A 6 -1.15 -16.16 5.98
C TYR A 6 -1.58 -14.70 6.03
N ASP A 7 -2.23 -14.27 7.11
CA ASP A 7 -2.73 -12.90 7.26
C ASP A 7 -1.61 -11.87 7.15
N ARG A 8 -0.46 -12.16 7.78
CA ARG A 8 0.72 -11.28 7.71
C ARG A 8 1.31 -11.23 6.31
N THR A 9 1.33 -12.34 5.58
CA THR A 9 1.80 -12.38 4.20
C THR A 9 0.87 -11.61 3.29
N ILE A 10 -0.45 -11.77 3.40
CA ILE A 10 -1.45 -11.02 2.63
C ILE A 10 -1.32 -9.52 2.87
N ALA A 11 -1.33 -9.09 4.13
CA ALA A 11 -1.23 -7.66 4.45
C ALA A 11 0.11 -7.06 3.98
N PHE A 12 1.21 -7.81 4.09
CA PHE A 12 2.51 -7.36 3.60
C PHE A 12 2.60 -7.33 2.07
N ALA A 13 1.96 -8.28 1.38
CA ALA A 13 1.83 -8.27 -0.06
C ALA A 13 1.10 -7.01 -0.54
N GLY A 14 0.09 -6.52 0.19
CA GLY A 14 -0.53 -5.21 -0.07
C GLY A 14 0.46 -4.04 -0.02
N ILE A 15 1.40 -4.04 0.94
CA ILE A 15 2.48 -3.03 1.01
C ILE A 15 3.39 -3.17 -0.22
N CYS A 16 3.83 -4.39 -0.54
CA CYS A 16 4.67 -4.69 -1.69
C CYS A 16 4.02 -4.28 -3.02
N GLN A 17 2.72 -4.53 -3.18
CA GLN A 17 1.95 -4.15 -4.37
C GLN A 17 1.94 -2.63 -4.52
N ALA A 18 1.60 -1.90 -3.46
CA ALA A 18 1.58 -0.45 -3.47
C ALA A 18 2.94 0.15 -3.89
N VAL A 19 4.06 -0.34 -3.34
CA VAL A 19 5.39 0.19 -3.70
C VAL A 19 5.82 -0.18 -5.12
N ALA A 20 5.47 -1.37 -5.60
CA ALA A 20 5.75 -1.79 -6.97
C ALA A 20 4.99 -0.92 -7.97
N LEU A 21 3.72 -0.61 -7.68
CA LEU A 21 2.89 0.27 -8.50
C LEU A 21 3.37 1.73 -8.45
N VAL A 22 3.82 2.23 -7.28
CA VAL A 22 4.45 3.56 -7.18
C VAL A 22 5.64 3.67 -8.12
N GLN A 23 6.49 2.63 -8.15
CA GLN A 23 7.65 2.61 -9.03
C GLN A 23 7.25 2.62 -10.52
N GLN A 24 6.26 1.82 -10.92
CA GLN A 24 5.74 1.81 -12.30
C GLN A 24 5.19 3.20 -12.68
N VAL A 25 4.31 3.77 -11.86
CA VAL A 25 3.73 5.09 -12.12
C VAL A 25 4.81 6.18 -12.20
N ALA A 26 5.80 6.14 -11.31
CA ALA A 26 6.88 7.13 -11.31
C ALA A 26 7.80 7.03 -12.54
N LYS A 27 8.00 5.83 -13.10
CA LYS A 27 8.85 5.61 -14.27
C LYS A 27 8.11 5.82 -15.59
N ASP A 28 6.91 5.25 -15.68
CA ASP A 28 6.19 5.05 -16.94
C ASP A 28 4.93 5.92 -17.05
N GLY A 29 4.51 6.57 -15.96
CA GLY A 29 3.26 7.35 -15.90
C GLY A 29 1.99 6.49 -15.76
N HIS A 30 2.11 5.18 -15.93
CA HIS A 30 1.04 4.19 -15.78
C HIS A 30 1.54 2.98 -14.98
N CYS A 31 0.61 2.09 -14.61
CA CYS A 31 0.91 0.84 -13.92
C CYS A 31 -0.16 -0.21 -14.29
N ASN A 32 -0.04 -1.42 -13.77
CA ASN A 32 -1.08 -2.43 -13.95
C ASN A 32 -2.43 -1.96 -13.38
N SER A 33 -3.45 -1.82 -14.24
CA SER A 33 -4.74 -1.24 -13.86
C SER A 33 -5.49 -2.05 -12.80
N ALA A 34 -5.56 -3.38 -12.95
CA ALA A 34 -6.27 -4.22 -11.98
C ALA A 34 -5.64 -4.15 -10.59
N ALA A 35 -4.31 -4.24 -10.50
CA ALA A 35 -3.61 -4.12 -9.23
C ALA A 35 -3.72 -2.70 -8.62
N PHE A 36 -3.78 -1.66 -9.46
CA PHE A 36 -4.07 -0.29 -9.03
C PHE A 36 -5.45 -0.17 -8.40
N GLU A 37 -6.48 -0.68 -9.07
CA GLU A 37 -7.86 -0.69 -8.57
C GLU A 37 -7.95 -1.44 -7.23
N THR A 38 -7.34 -2.63 -7.13
CA THR A 38 -7.23 -3.38 -5.87
C THR A 38 -6.58 -2.55 -4.76
N SER A 39 -5.44 -1.92 -5.05
CA SER A 39 -4.73 -1.10 -4.05
C SER A 39 -5.55 0.12 -3.64
N VAL A 40 -6.24 0.78 -4.56
CA VAL A 40 -7.07 1.95 -4.27
C VAL A 40 -8.31 1.55 -3.47
N ALA A 41 -9.01 0.50 -3.86
CA ALA A 41 -10.18 -0.02 -3.13
C ALA A 41 -9.84 -0.42 -1.70
N ALA A 42 -8.64 -0.99 -1.48
CA ALA A 42 -8.17 -1.35 -0.14
C ALA A 42 -8.05 -0.16 0.83
N ILE A 43 -7.99 1.09 0.32
CA ILE A 43 -7.93 2.30 1.16
C ILE A 43 -9.25 2.51 1.91
N ILE A 44 -10.38 2.36 1.22
CA ILE A 44 -11.71 2.65 1.76
C ILE A 44 -12.39 1.43 2.39
N ASN A 45 -11.89 0.22 2.14
CA ASN A 45 -12.36 -0.99 2.81
C ASN A 45 -11.86 -1.06 4.27
N THR A 46 -12.53 -0.31 5.15
CA THR A 46 -12.13 -0.13 6.55
C THR A 46 -12.70 -1.17 7.51
N ASN A 47 -13.80 -1.84 7.15
CA ASN A 47 -14.45 -2.88 7.95
C ASN A 47 -14.57 -4.24 7.23
N PRO A 48 -13.44 -4.87 6.86
CA PRO A 48 -13.43 -6.15 6.15
C PRO A 48 -13.77 -7.33 7.07
N ALA A 49 -14.38 -8.38 6.51
CA ALA A 49 -14.69 -9.61 7.26
C ALA A 49 -13.43 -10.38 7.69
N ASP A 50 -12.42 -10.42 6.83
CA ASP A 50 -11.11 -11.02 7.08
C ASP A 50 -9.98 -10.24 6.37
N THR A 51 -8.75 -10.72 6.50
CA THR A 51 -7.57 -10.03 5.96
C THR A 51 -7.56 -9.96 4.43
N ILE A 52 -7.99 -11.03 3.74
CA ILE A 52 -7.98 -11.08 2.27
C ILE A 52 -9.10 -10.24 1.67
N SER A 53 -10.24 -10.15 2.35
CA SER A 53 -11.41 -9.35 1.96
C SER A 53 -11.07 -7.87 1.78
N VAL A 54 -10.00 -7.37 2.40
CA VAL A 54 -9.45 -6.02 2.16
C VAL A 54 -9.14 -5.77 0.70
N PHE A 55 -8.58 -6.78 0.04
CA PHE A 55 -8.03 -6.70 -1.30
C PHE A 55 -8.90 -7.42 -2.34
N GLY A 56 -10.00 -8.06 -1.92
CA GLY A 56 -10.82 -8.92 -2.76
C GLY A 56 -10.40 -10.39 -2.59
N ASN A 57 -9.46 -10.86 -3.40
CA ASN A 57 -8.98 -12.24 -3.38
C ASN A 57 -7.45 -12.33 -3.54
N GLU A 58 -6.89 -13.54 -3.43
CA GLU A 58 -5.44 -13.77 -3.49
C GLU A 58 -4.81 -13.39 -4.84
N ARG A 59 -5.56 -13.53 -5.95
CA ARG A 59 -5.08 -13.19 -7.30
C ARG A 59 -4.88 -11.69 -7.47
N ASP A 60 -5.71 -10.90 -6.80
CA ASP A 60 -5.67 -9.44 -6.85
C ASP A 60 -4.37 -8.87 -6.22
N LEU A 61 -3.67 -9.70 -5.44
CA LEU A 61 -2.38 -9.39 -4.82
C LEU A 61 -1.18 -9.98 -5.56
N LYS A 62 -1.35 -10.52 -6.77
CA LYS A 62 -0.28 -11.21 -7.51
C LYS A 62 1.00 -10.38 -7.61
N ILE A 63 0.91 -9.10 -7.94
CA ILE A 63 2.10 -8.22 -8.05
C ILE A 63 2.78 -8.07 -6.69
N GLY A 64 2.01 -7.86 -5.62
CA GLY A 64 2.53 -7.79 -4.26
C GLY A 64 3.20 -9.08 -3.80
N LEU A 65 2.59 -10.22 -4.10
CA LEU A 65 3.12 -11.54 -3.78
C LEU A 65 4.39 -11.85 -4.56
N GLU A 66 4.45 -11.52 -5.85
CA GLU A 66 5.66 -11.65 -6.67
C GLU A 66 6.79 -10.73 -6.18
N CYS A 67 6.45 -9.48 -5.82
CA CYS A 67 7.39 -8.53 -5.24
C CYS A 67 7.94 -9.02 -3.89
N LEU A 68 7.12 -9.72 -3.10
CA LEU A 68 7.55 -10.34 -1.85
C LEU A 68 8.41 -11.58 -2.09
N SER A 69 8.01 -12.48 -3.00
CA SER A 69 8.64 -13.80 -3.22
C SER A 69 9.99 -13.71 -3.92
N ARG A 70 10.11 -12.90 -4.98
CA ARG A 70 11.40 -12.58 -5.62
C ARG A 70 12.38 -11.94 -4.64
N GLY A 71 11.84 -11.51 -3.50
CA GLY A 71 12.54 -10.77 -2.51
C GLY A 71 12.80 -9.37 -3.01
N ILE A 72 13.01 -8.50 -2.04
CA ILE A 72 13.75 -7.30 -2.34
C ILE A 72 15.20 -7.75 -2.47
N ASP A 73 15.62 -7.96 -3.71
CA ASP A 73 16.96 -8.42 -4.07
C ASP A 73 17.98 -7.29 -3.87
N SER A 74 19.26 -7.61 -4.02
CA SER A 74 20.34 -6.62 -3.93
C SER A 74 20.45 -5.73 -5.17
N SER A 75 19.54 -5.86 -6.15
CA SER A 75 19.54 -5.01 -7.33
C SER A 75 19.18 -3.56 -6.97
N ALA A 76 19.46 -2.62 -7.86
CA ALA A 76 19.09 -1.22 -7.65
C ALA A 76 17.56 -1.05 -7.48
N THR A 77 16.79 -1.75 -8.31
CA THR A 77 15.31 -1.80 -8.24
C THR A 77 14.84 -2.39 -6.92
N GLY A 78 15.46 -3.50 -6.48
CA GLY A 78 15.18 -4.08 -5.17
C GLY A 78 15.45 -3.06 -4.06
N ASN A 79 16.67 -2.53 -3.98
CA ASN A 79 17.04 -1.56 -2.95
C ASN A 79 16.10 -0.34 -2.87
N GLU A 80 15.57 0.13 -4.01
CA GLU A 80 14.54 1.17 -4.07
C GLU A 80 13.23 0.72 -3.41
N LEU A 81 12.69 -0.45 -3.77
CA LEU A 81 11.47 -1.00 -3.18
C LEU A 81 11.62 -1.22 -1.67
N THR A 82 12.78 -1.69 -1.20
CA THR A 82 13.10 -1.82 0.25
C THR A 82 12.98 -0.46 0.92
N ARG A 83 13.53 0.59 0.31
CA ARG A 83 13.48 1.94 0.87
C ARG A 83 12.04 2.42 1.01
N TYR A 84 11.20 2.21 0.00
CA TYR A 84 9.78 2.58 0.07
C TYR A 84 9.04 1.81 1.17
N VAL A 85 9.22 0.48 1.26
CA VAL A 85 8.60 -0.33 2.32
C VAL A 85 9.03 0.16 3.70
N ILE A 86 10.33 0.37 3.93
CA ILE A 86 10.85 0.87 5.20
C ILE A 86 10.27 2.24 5.55
N SER A 87 10.20 3.16 4.58
CA SER A 87 9.64 4.48 4.80
C SER A 87 8.14 4.45 5.11
N LEU A 88 7.35 3.61 4.41
CA LEU A 88 5.93 3.41 4.71
C LEU A 88 5.72 2.88 6.12
N MET A 89 6.48 1.85 6.52
CA MET A 89 6.40 1.30 7.87
C MET A 89 6.81 2.30 8.96
N ALA A 90 7.80 3.15 8.67
CA ALA A 90 8.22 4.20 9.59
C ALA A 90 7.13 5.28 9.75
N LEU A 91 6.50 5.70 8.66
CA LEU A 91 5.39 6.65 8.68
C LEU A 91 4.16 6.09 9.37
N GLU A 92 3.75 4.86 9.03
CA GLU A 92 2.64 4.17 9.70
C GLU A 92 2.87 4.11 11.22
N ARG A 93 4.10 3.83 11.64
CA ARG A 93 4.42 3.80 13.07
C ARG A 93 4.24 5.14 13.75
N LYS A 94 4.69 6.22 13.14
CA LYS A 94 4.50 7.56 13.70
C LYS A 94 3.02 7.96 13.68
N LEU A 95 2.32 7.64 12.59
CA LEU A 95 0.89 7.90 12.44
C LEU A 95 0.09 7.20 13.54
N SER A 96 0.33 5.90 13.75
CA SER A 96 -0.35 5.10 14.79
C SER A 96 -0.12 5.60 16.23
N GLN A 97 0.92 6.41 16.46
CA GLN A 97 1.22 7.02 17.76
C GLN A 97 0.51 8.37 17.96
N ARG A 98 -0.04 8.97 16.90
CA ARG A 98 -0.74 10.25 16.90
C ARG A 98 -2.24 10.02 16.75
N ARG A 99 -2.95 10.05 17.87
CA ARG A 99 -4.40 9.74 17.93
C ARG A 99 -5.24 10.71 17.11
N ASP A 100 -4.88 12.00 17.16
CA ASP A 100 -5.46 13.09 16.38
C ASP A 100 -5.33 12.84 14.87
N SER A 101 -4.11 12.53 14.39
CA SER A 101 -3.88 12.26 12.97
C SER A 101 -4.58 10.98 12.49
N MET A 102 -4.65 9.95 13.33
CA MET A 102 -5.41 8.72 13.02
C MET A 102 -6.92 8.97 12.97
N ALA A 103 -7.47 9.78 13.88
CA ALA A 103 -8.88 10.16 13.86
C ALA A 103 -9.21 10.95 12.58
N GLN A 104 -8.39 11.96 12.27
CA GLN A 104 -8.53 12.75 11.04
C GLN A 104 -8.44 11.89 9.78
N LEU A 105 -7.54 10.90 9.75
CA LEU A 105 -7.46 9.94 8.64
C LEU A 105 -8.77 9.16 8.50
N GLY A 106 -9.29 8.62 9.60
CA GLY A 106 -10.56 7.90 9.61
C GLY A 106 -11.73 8.75 9.08
N ASP A 107 -11.88 9.97 9.58
CA ASP A 107 -12.95 10.89 9.17
C ASP A 107 -12.87 11.22 7.67
N ARG A 108 -11.65 11.48 7.17
CA ARG A 108 -11.43 11.78 5.74
C ARG A 108 -11.69 10.57 4.85
N LEU A 109 -11.33 9.36 5.29
CA LEU A 109 -11.64 8.14 4.54
C LEU A 109 -13.14 7.84 4.52
N GLN A 110 -13.85 8.06 5.63
CA GLN A 110 -15.31 7.91 5.68
C GLN A 110 -16.03 8.94 4.78
N GLN A 111 -15.46 10.14 4.61
CA GLN A 111 -15.97 11.11 3.65
C GLN A 111 -15.78 10.61 2.21
N ILE A 112 -14.62 10.05 1.87
CA ILE A 112 -14.36 9.49 0.53
C ILE A 112 -15.29 8.30 0.26
N GLU A 113 -15.49 7.41 1.25
CA GLU A 113 -16.41 6.29 1.13
C GLU A 113 -17.84 6.75 0.77
N ARG A 114 -18.37 7.77 1.46
CA ARG A 114 -19.67 8.39 1.10
C ARG A 114 -19.71 8.97 -0.30
N GLN A 115 -18.60 9.55 -0.79
CA GLN A 115 -18.53 10.06 -2.16
C GLN A 115 -18.65 8.95 -3.22
N THR A 116 -18.28 7.71 -2.88
CA THR A 116 -18.41 6.58 -3.81
C THR A 116 -19.87 6.19 -4.11
N GLU A 117 -20.84 6.72 -3.37
CA GLU A 117 -22.28 6.59 -3.69
C GLU A 117 -22.68 7.37 -4.95
N HIS A 118 -21.84 8.32 -5.40
CA HIS A 118 -22.14 9.21 -6.51
C HIS A 118 -21.05 9.28 -7.57
N PHE A 119 -19.80 8.95 -7.22
CA PHE A 119 -18.64 9.01 -8.10
C PHE A 119 -17.90 7.68 -8.13
N ASP A 120 -17.41 7.27 -9.30
CA ASP A 120 -16.55 6.10 -9.38
C ASP A 120 -15.21 6.39 -8.68
N LEU A 121 -14.79 5.49 -7.80
CA LEU A 121 -13.55 5.60 -7.00
C LEU A 121 -12.30 5.78 -7.87
N PHE A 122 -12.33 5.29 -9.11
CA PHE A 122 -11.18 5.28 -10.02
C PHE A 122 -11.12 6.49 -10.95
N GLU A 123 -12.10 7.39 -10.90
CA GLU A 123 -12.05 8.67 -11.60
C GLU A 123 -10.95 9.59 -11.05
N GLU A 124 -10.43 10.46 -11.92
CA GLU A 124 -9.29 11.35 -11.60
C GLU A 124 -9.56 12.22 -10.36
N GLN A 125 -10.80 12.68 -10.19
CA GLN A 125 -11.20 13.48 -9.03
C GLN A 125 -11.10 12.68 -7.73
N MET A 126 -11.55 11.42 -7.72
CA MET A 126 -11.49 10.56 -6.53
C MET A 126 -10.05 10.18 -6.18
N ILE A 127 -9.22 9.92 -7.19
CA ILE A 127 -7.77 9.70 -7.00
C ILE A 127 -7.09 10.97 -6.44
N SER A 128 -7.49 12.15 -6.90
CA SER A 128 -7.00 13.44 -6.37
C SER A 128 -7.42 13.66 -4.91
N ASN A 129 -8.65 13.29 -4.54
CA ASN A 129 -9.13 13.35 -3.15
C ASN A 129 -8.30 12.44 -2.23
N LEU A 130 -8.04 11.19 -2.65
CA LEU A 130 -7.17 10.25 -1.93
C LEU A 130 -5.73 10.79 -1.79
N ALA A 131 -5.18 11.35 -2.88
CA ALA A 131 -3.87 11.98 -2.86
C ALA A 131 -3.78 13.14 -1.86
N SER A 132 -4.85 13.91 -1.73
CA SER A 132 -4.95 15.02 -0.78
C SER A 132 -5.01 14.51 0.66
N VAL A 133 -5.70 13.40 0.94
CA VAL A 133 -5.68 12.75 2.26
C VAL A 133 -4.26 12.35 2.67
N TYR A 134 -3.49 11.74 1.76
CA TYR A 134 -2.08 11.43 2.02
C TYR A 134 -1.28 12.70 2.32
N LEU A 135 -1.44 13.74 1.50
CA LEU A 135 -0.68 14.99 1.62
C LEU A 135 -0.99 15.73 2.94
N ASP A 136 -2.26 15.80 3.31
CA ASP A 136 -2.73 16.56 4.47
C ASP A 136 -2.48 15.82 5.79
N VAL A 137 -2.66 14.50 5.80
CA VAL A 137 -2.72 13.73 7.06
C VAL A 137 -1.48 12.89 7.28
N VAL A 138 -0.93 12.26 6.24
CA VAL A 138 0.16 11.28 6.39
C VAL A 138 1.53 11.91 6.15
N SER A 139 1.69 12.67 5.07
CA SER A 139 2.97 13.28 4.69
C SER A 139 3.58 14.19 5.77
N PRO A 140 2.83 14.94 6.60
CA PRO A 140 3.41 15.82 7.62
C PRO A 140 3.94 15.08 8.86
N ILE A 141 3.62 13.79 8.99
CA ILE A 141 3.93 12.99 10.19
C ILE A 141 5.43 12.66 10.30
N GLY A 142 6.16 12.68 9.18
CA GLY A 142 7.58 12.36 9.16
C GLY A 142 8.29 12.78 7.86
N PRO A 143 9.53 12.32 7.65
CA PRO A 143 10.27 12.58 6.44
C PRO A 143 9.49 12.13 5.20
N ARG A 144 9.46 12.96 4.16
CA ARG A 144 8.79 12.66 2.90
C ARG A 144 9.45 11.44 2.24
N ILE A 145 8.61 10.55 1.70
CA ILE A 145 9.06 9.46 0.84
C ILE A 145 9.60 10.08 -0.46
N GLN A 146 10.88 9.90 -0.72
CA GLN A 146 11.54 10.41 -1.92
C GLN A 146 11.28 9.45 -3.08
N VAL A 147 10.25 9.74 -3.87
CA VAL A 147 9.88 8.93 -5.05
C VAL A 147 10.81 9.28 -6.20
N THR A 148 11.54 8.28 -6.69
CA THR A 148 12.43 8.39 -7.85
C THR A 148 11.78 7.77 -9.09
N GLY A 149 11.98 8.40 -10.24
CA GLY A 149 11.36 8.00 -11.50
C GLY A 149 11.74 8.93 -12.64
N ASN A 150 10.96 8.91 -13.72
CA ASN A 150 11.15 9.81 -14.85
C ASN A 150 10.67 11.22 -14.48
N PRO A 151 11.53 12.26 -14.52
CA PRO A 151 11.14 13.62 -14.16
C PRO A 151 9.96 14.16 -14.97
N ALA A 152 9.87 13.82 -16.26
CA ALA A 152 8.77 14.26 -17.11
C ALA A 152 7.43 13.65 -16.68
N MET A 153 7.44 12.42 -16.16
CA MET A 153 6.23 11.79 -15.60
C MET A 153 5.88 12.40 -14.25
N LEU A 154 6.86 12.56 -13.35
CA LEU A 154 6.65 13.09 -11.99
C LEU A 154 6.19 14.56 -11.97
N GLN A 155 6.36 15.31 -13.06
CA GLN A 155 5.80 16.66 -13.21
C GLN A 155 4.28 16.65 -13.50
N GLN A 156 3.73 15.56 -14.00
CA GLN A 156 2.30 15.47 -14.33
C GLN A 156 1.45 15.31 -13.06
N THR A 157 0.43 16.15 -12.92
CA THR A 157 -0.45 16.16 -11.73
C THR A 157 -1.14 14.82 -11.52
N SER A 158 -1.65 14.19 -12.59
CA SER A 158 -2.33 12.89 -12.53
C SER A 158 -1.39 11.78 -12.03
N VAL A 159 -0.13 11.78 -12.46
CA VAL A 159 0.92 10.86 -11.97
C VAL A 159 1.20 11.10 -10.48
N GLN A 160 1.33 12.35 -10.05
CA GLN A 160 1.53 12.66 -8.63
C GLN A 160 0.35 12.21 -7.77
N SER A 161 -0.89 12.38 -8.24
CA SER A 161 -2.08 11.92 -7.54
C SER A 161 -2.11 10.40 -7.41
N LYS A 162 -1.84 9.66 -8.49
CA LYS A 162 -1.71 8.19 -8.46
C LYS A 162 -0.63 7.73 -7.49
N VAL A 163 0.55 8.34 -7.50
CA VAL A 163 1.64 8.02 -6.56
C VAL A 163 1.18 8.22 -5.12
N ARG A 164 0.58 9.37 -4.78
CA ARG A 164 0.13 9.66 -3.42
C ARG A 164 -1.00 8.74 -2.97
N ALA A 165 -1.95 8.41 -3.84
CA ALA A 165 -3.01 7.44 -3.56
C ALA A 165 -2.44 6.04 -3.30
N LEU A 166 -1.46 5.59 -4.09
CA LEU A 166 -0.77 4.32 -3.84
C LEU A 166 0.05 4.32 -2.55
N LEU A 167 0.70 5.44 -2.19
CA LEU A 167 1.37 5.56 -0.89
C LEU A 167 0.36 5.49 0.26
N LEU A 168 -0.84 6.08 0.12
CA LEU A 168 -1.93 5.93 1.08
C LEU A 168 -2.37 4.47 1.22
N SER A 169 -2.52 3.76 0.10
CA SER A 169 -2.79 2.31 0.09
C SER A 169 -1.71 1.50 0.81
N GLY A 170 -0.44 1.86 0.60
CA GLY A 170 0.70 1.26 1.30
C GLY A 170 0.64 1.49 2.81
N ILE A 171 0.23 2.69 3.25
CA ILE A 171 0.04 3.01 4.68
C ILE A 171 -1.12 2.21 5.27
N ARG A 172 -2.26 2.13 4.58
CA ARG A 172 -3.38 1.28 5.01
C ARG A 172 -2.97 -0.19 5.09
N SER A 173 -2.21 -0.70 4.12
CA SER A 173 -1.69 -2.07 4.16
C SER A 173 -0.72 -2.28 5.33
N ALA A 174 0.10 -1.28 5.67
CA ALA A 174 0.97 -1.32 6.84
C ALA A 174 0.20 -1.29 8.17
N VAL A 175 -0.89 -0.53 8.26
CA VAL A 175 -1.80 -0.53 9.43
C VAL A 175 -2.42 -1.91 9.58
N LEU A 176 -2.95 -2.49 8.50
CA LEU A 176 -3.49 -3.85 8.51
C LEU A 176 -2.45 -4.87 8.94
N TRP A 177 -1.23 -4.79 8.40
CA TRP A 177 -0.15 -5.69 8.75
C TRP A 177 0.13 -5.67 10.25
N ARG A 178 0.11 -4.50 10.88
CA ARG A 178 0.22 -4.38 12.34
C ARG A 178 -0.98 -4.99 13.07
N GLN A 179 -2.20 -4.75 12.59
CA GLN A 179 -3.44 -5.27 13.18
C GLN A 179 -3.46 -6.81 13.21
N VAL A 180 -2.90 -7.47 12.19
CA VAL A 180 -2.73 -8.94 12.12
C VAL A 180 -1.42 -9.44 12.76
N GLY A 181 -0.84 -8.63 13.64
CA GLY A 181 0.30 -8.99 14.49
C GLY A 181 1.67 -8.86 13.82
N GLY A 182 1.76 -8.18 12.68
CA GLY A 182 3.00 -7.79 12.02
C GLY A 182 3.89 -6.93 12.92
N LYS A 183 5.20 -7.20 12.90
CA LYS A 183 6.21 -6.52 13.71
C LYS A 183 7.50 -6.45 12.91
N ARG A 184 8.27 -5.39 13.05
CA ARG A 184 9.56 -5.21 12.34
C ARG A 184 10.49 -6.43 12.45
N ARG A 185 10.52 -7.11 13.62
CA ARG A 185 11.29 -8.34 13.83
C ARG A 185 10.88 -9.49 12.90
N HIS A 186 9.63 -9.56 12.45
CA HIS A 186 9.16 -10.57 11.50
C HIS A 186 9.79 -10.38 10.11
N LEU A 187 10.18 -9.17 9.73
CA LEU A 187 10.93 -8.94 8.48
C LEU A 187 12.41 -9.32 8.60
N ILE A 188 12.96 -9.34 9.81
CA ILE A 188 14.36 -9.71 10.06
C ILE A 188 14.47 -11.23 10.22
N PHE A 189 13.65 -11.83 11.08
CA PHE A 189 13.76 -13.24 11.46
C PHE A 189 12.69 -14.14 10.83
N GLY A 190 11.58 -13.57 10.34
CA GLY A 190 10.45 -14.30 9.76
C GLY A 190 10.36 -14.20 8.24
N ARG A 191 11.32 -13.53 7.58
CA ARG A 191 11.30 -13.28 6.12
C ARG A 191 11.12 -14.57 5.33
N LYS A 192 11.88 -15.62 5.66
CA LYS A 192 11.82 -16.91 4.97
C LYS A 192 10.40 -17.50 4.97
N LYS A 193 9.72 -17.51 6.12
CA LYS A 193 8.35 -18.03 6.25
C LYS A 193 7.32 -17.21 5.48
N MET A 194 7.52 -15.90 5.36
CA MET A 194 6.63 -15.04 4.57
C MET A 194 6.83 -15.25 3.06
N ILE A 195 8.07 -15.45 2.63
CA ILE A 195 8.42 -15.79 1.24
C ILE A 195 7.83 -17.15 0.86
N GLU A 196 8.07 -18.19 1.67
CA GLU A 196 7.50 -19.52 1.45
C GLU A 196 5.97 -19.48 1.35
N GLN A 197 5.32 -18.72 2.25
CA GLN A 197 3.88 -18.52 2.19
C GLN A 197 3.45 -17.80 0.89
N ALA A 198 4.21 -16.79 0.45
CA ALA A 198 3.91 -16.08 -0.80
C ALA A 198 4.05 -16.99 -2.02
N GLU A 199 5.07 -17.84 -2.07
CA GLU A 199 5.26 -18.84 -3.13
C GLU A 199 4.12 -19.86 -3.17
N ILE A 200 3.66 -20.34 -2.00
CA ILE A 200 2.49 -21.23 -1.91
C ILE A 200 1.23 -20.56 -2.47
N LEU A 201 1.02 -19.27 -2.19
CA LEU A 201 -0.13 -18.52 -2.71
C LEU A 201 -0.01 -18.32 -4.23
N LEU A 202 1.17 -17.92 -4.71
CA LEU A 202 1.44 -17.75 -6.13
C LEU A 202 1.22 -19.03 -6.93
N ALA A 203 1.55 -20.20 -6.36
CA ALA A 203 1.34 -21.48 -7.02
C ALA A 203 -0.14 -21.90 -7.14
N ARG A 204 -1.05 -21.25 -6.42
CA ARG A 204 -2.50 -21.55 -6.42
C ARG A 204 -3.32 -20.65 -7.35
N ILE A 205 -2.77 -19.52 -7.78
CA ILE A 205 -3.51 -18.46 -8.47
C ILE A 205 -3.39 -18.50 -9.98
#